data_AF-A0A2V5N387-F1
#
_entry.id   AF-A0A2V5N387-F1
#
_cell.length_a   1.000
_cell.length_b   1.000
_cell.length_c   1.000
_cell.angle_alpha   90.00
_cell.angle_beta   90.00
_cell.angle_gamma   90.00
#
_symmetry.space_group_name_H-M   'P 1'
#
loop_
_entity.id
_entity.type
_entity.pdbx_description
1 polymer ?
#
loop_
_entity_poly.entity_id
_entity_poly.type
_entity_poly.pdbx_seq_one_letter_code
_entity_poly.pdbx_strand_id
1 'polypeptide(L)'
;MIEFAELAAKVAAENGCDAFVFDGPRSVPELSFAVRYLRASAGIVITASHNPPHDNGYKVYFGSGAQVIDPHASGIIAKVNAITTESFTPLRKEQQGKVTIIGKNIDQAYMHRLETLILDPRMIREAKSLRIVYTPLHGTGSVIIRPMLNRLGFKFQVVPEQDRFDGWFSTVKSPNPEYGEALTMAINLAERENADLVAATDPDCDRMGVAVRTRDGKMKLLTGNQIGSLLAWYRIKTLFDKGILNKPNAARAVIIKTFVTTDLQNAIADHYGVRCVETLTGFKYIGAKLANYEREIPEQLRRNYADLAESETRRLRLAYSSFYVFGGEESYGYSGADFVRDKDGNGAVIMFCEVAAYAKSRGQTVDQLLDEIYSQFGYFAEKTSSLVFEGAEGANKIASLMKSYAADPVREIHRLKVVNIRNFETDEIRDVEGDLIPKTKMLMLELEDGTRIAVRPSGTEPKIKYYLFARRRPQSEKFTGADLDRIKAEVEKHLEDLWKWLRTGAESRLGSEPNAVRK
;
A
#
# COMPACT_ATOMS: atom_id res chain seq x y z
N MET A 1 -6.46 23.75 6.35
CA MET A 1 -6.71 22.36 6.81
C MET A 1 -7.28 22.31 8.22
N ILE A 2 -6.64 22.93 9.23
CA ILE A 2 -7.14 22.92 10.63
C ILE A 2 -8.57 23.50 10.72
N GLU A 3 -8.83 24.66 10.12
CA GLU A 3 -10.17 25.25 10.06
C GLU A 3 -11.23 24.30 9.48
N PHE A 4 -10.86 23.47 8.50
CA PHE A 4 -11.80 22.51 7.90
C PHE A 4 -12.07 21.33 8.83
N ALA A 5 -11.07 20.87 9.59
CA ALA A 5 -11.27 19.85 10.62
C ALA A 5 -12.16 20.38 11.76
N GLU A 6 -11.95 21.63 12.19
CA GLU A 6 -12.79 22.31 13.19
C GLU A 6 -14.22 22.49 12.70
N LEU A 7 -14.41 22.89 11.45
CA LEU A 7 -15.74 23.00 10.83
C LEU A 7 -16.44 21.63 10.78
N ALA A 8 -15.75 20.58 10.34
CA ALA A 8 -16.31 19.23 10.28
C ALA A 8 -16.74 18.74 11.68
N ALA A 9 -15.91 18.98 12.70
CA ALA A 9 -16.22 18.63 14.09
C ALA A 9 -17.40 19.43 14.64
N LYS A 10 -17.45 20.74 14.35
CA LYS A 10 -18.57 21.61 14.71
C LYS A 10 -19.88 21.12 14.09
N VAL A 11 -19.89 20.86 12.79
CA VAL A 11 -21.10 20.38 12.09
C VAL A 11 -21.56 19.03 12.65
N ALA A 12 -20.64 18.12 12.95
CA ALA A 12 -20.98 16.84 13.60
C ALA A 12 -21.62 17.05 14.98
N ALA A 13 -21.02 17.90 15.83
CA ALA A 13 -21.55 18.24 17.16
C ALA A 13 -22.92 18.92 17.09
N GLU A 14 -23.09 19.87 16.18
CA GLU A 14 -24.37 20.57 15.94
C GLU A 14 -25.48 19.62 15.44
N ASN A 15 -25.12 18.46 14.88
CA ASN A 15 -26.04 17.39 14.49
C ASN A 15 -26.17 16.27 15.55
N GLY A 16 -25.62 16.46 16.75
CA GLY A 16 -25.79 15.54 17.88
C GLY A 16 -24.75 14.44 18.00
N CYS A 17 -23.65 14.51 17.25
CA CYS A 17 -22.55 13.54 17.33
C CYS A 17 -21.40 14.05 18.19
N ASP A 18 -20.88 13.22 19.10
CA ASP A 18 -19.60 13.52 19.74
C ASP A 18 -18.46 13.48 18.70
N ALA A 19 -17.53 14.44 18.81
CA ALA A 19 -16.41 14.57 17.89
C ALA A 19 -15.09 14.59 18.66
N PHE A 20 -14.13 13.77 18.21
CA PHE A 20 -12.74 13.82 18.68
C PHE A 20 -11.89 14.51 17.62
N VAL A 21 -11.08 15.49 18.02
CA VAL A 21 -10.23 16.27 17.10
C VAL A 21 -8.80 16.24 17.61
N PHE A 22 -7.86 15.85 16.76
CA PHE A 22 -6.44 15.90 17.11
C PHE A 22 -5.96 17.34 17.30
N ASP A 23 -5.04 17.55 18.25
CA ASP A 23 -4.40 18.84 18.56
C ASP A 23 -3.49 19.38 17.44
N GLY A 24 -3.39 18.67 16.32
CA GLY A 24 -2.66 19.06 15.13
C GLY A 24 -2.76 18.00 14.02
N PRO A 25 -2.03 18.16 12.91
CA PRO A 25 -2.00 17.17 11.84
C PRO A 25 -1.57 15.79 12.37
N ARG A 26 -2.29 14.73 11.96
CA ARG A 26 -1.97 13.33 12.22
C ARG A 26 -2.15 12.50 10.95
N SER A 27 -1.47 11.36 10.94
CA SER A 27 -1.41 10.46 9.79
C SER A 27 -2.71 9.68 9.57
N VAL A 28 -2.96 9.24 8.34
CA VAL A 28 -4.06 8.33 7.99
C VAL A 28 -4.07 7.05 8.83
N PRO A 29 -2.96 6.31 8.98
CA PRO A 29 -2.97 5.09 9.78
C PRO A 29 -3.26 5.35 11.26
N GLU A 30 -2.87 6.51 11.80
CA GLU A 30 -3.21 6.89 13.16
C GLU A 30 -4.69 7.22 13.33
N LEU A 31 -5.34 7.86 12.33
CA LEU A 31 -6.80 7.98 12.32
C LEU A 31 -7.46 6.59 12.33
N SER A 32 -7.03 5.70 11.44
CA SER A 32 -7.57 4.35 11.33
C SER A 32 -7.46 3.58 12.65
N PHE A 33 -6.32 3.71 13.34
CA PHE A 33 -6.12 3.20 14.69
C PHE A 33 -7.05 3.87 15.71
N ALA A 34 -7.09 5.19 15.73
CA ALA A 34 -7.85 5.98 16.71
C ALA A 34 -9.35 5.70 16.66
N VAL A 35 -9.92 5.52 15.46
CA VAL A 35 -11.33 5.14 15.28
C VAL A 35 -11.65 3.87 16.07
N ARG A 36 -10.78 2.84 15.96
CA ARG A 36 -10.96 1.57 16.67
C ARG A 36 -10.68 1.70 18.17
N TYR A 37 -9.60 2.41 18.52
CA TYR A 37 -9.16 2.60 19.90
C TYR A 37 -10.19 3.38 20.74
N LEU A 38 -10.77 4.43 20.16
CA LEU A 38 -11.81 5.26 20.80
C LEU A 38 -13.21 4.66 20.66
N ARG A 39 -13.35 3.54 19.92
CA ARG A 39 -14.65 2.92 19.57
C ARG A 39 -15.59 3.92 18.89
N ALA A 40 -15.02 4.81 18.07
CA ALA A 40 -15.77 5.80 17.32
C ALA A 40 -16.55 5.16 16.16
N SER A 41 -17.72 5.72 15.82
CA SER A 41 -18.56 5.21 14.73
C SER A 41 -17.98 5.48 13.35
N ALA A 42 -17.18 6.54 13.20
CA ALA A 42 -16.57 6.97 11.95
C ALA A 42 -15.31 7.81 12.20
N GLY A 43 -14.52 7.99 11.16
CA GLY A 43 -13.35 8.87 11.14
C GLY A 43 -13.27 9.65 9.84
N ILE A 44 -12.74 10.87 9.92
CA ILE A 44 -12.54 11.77 8.79
C ILE A 44 -11.09 12.25 8.82
N VAL A 45 -10.41 12.22 7.67
CA VAL A 45 -9.11 12.87 7.49
C VAL A 45 -9.15 13.74 6.26
N ILE A 46 -8.66 14.96 6.42
CA ILE A 46 -8.53 15.96 5.37
C ILE A 46 -7.14 15.79 4.76
N THR A 47 -7.09 15.23 3.55
CA THR A 47 -5.84 14.89 2.88
C THR A 47 -6.05 14.65 1.38
N ALA A 48 -5.14 15.21 0.58
CA ALA A 48 -4.99 14.89 -0.85
C ALA A 48 -3.88 13.84 -1.09
N SER A 49 -3.33 13.22 -0.04
CA SER A 49 -2.16 12.32 -0.09
C SER A 49 -0.99 12.99 -0.79
N HIS A 50 -0.52 12.43 -1.90
CA HIS A 50 0.65 12.90 -2.67
C HIS A 50 0.27 13.80 -3.87
N ASN A 51 -1.01 14.17 -3.99
CA ASN A 51 -1.50 15.05 -5.06
C ASN A 51 -0.94 16.48 -4.92
N PRO A 52 -1.06 17.32 -5.96
CA PRO A 52 -0.62 18.72 -5.92
C PRO A 52 -1.21 19.50 -4.72
N PRO A 53 -0.48 20.50 -4.19
CA PRO A 53 -0.88 21.22 -2.97
C PRO A 53 -2.17 22.05 -3.08
N HIS A 54 -2.65 22.32 -4.29
CA HIS A 54 -3.92 23.01 -4.51
C HIS A 54 -5.14 22.07 -4.43
N ASP A 55 -4.91 20.75 -4.48
CA ASP A 55 -5.97 19.77 -4.29
C ASP A 55 -6.28 19.62 -2.80
N ASN A 56 -7.54 19.32 -2.50
CA ASN A 56 -7.98 18.93 -1.17
C ASN A 56 -8.72 17.58 -1.27
N GLY A 57 -8.72 16.82 -0.19
CA GLY A 57 -9.40 15.53 -0.16
C GLY A 57 -10.03 15.25 1.19
N TYR A 58 -11.11 14.48 1.16
CA TYR A 58 -11.91 14.14 2.31
C TYR A 58 -12.09 12.62 2.33
N LYS A 59 -11.32 11.92 3.18
CA LYS A 59 -11.42 10.46 3.32
C LYS A 59 -12.30 10.12 4.51
N VAL A 60 -13.19 9.15 4.34
CA VAL A 60 -14.15 8.69 5.35
C VAL A 60 -13.91 7.24 5.71
N TYR A 61 -13.97 6.96 7.01
CA TYR A 61 -13.79 5.66 7.63
C TYR A 61 -15.00 5.34 8.51
N PHE A 62 -15.36 4.07 8.63
CA PHE A 62 -16.34 3.62 9.64
C PHE A 62 -15.66 3.00 10.86
N GLY A 63 -16.44 2.60 11.86
CA GLY A 63 -15.96 2.06 13.14
C GLY A 63 -15.07 0.83 13.05
N SER A 64 -14.98 0.16 11.89
CA SER A 64 -13.95 -0.85 11.67
C SER A 64 -12.54 -0.26 11.62
N GLY A 65 -12.41 1.05 11.38
CA GLY A 65 -11.17 1.76 11.08
C GLY A 65 -10.79 1.73 9.58
N ALA A 66 -11.60 1.11 8.72
CA ALA A 66 -11.33 0.98 7.29
C ALA A 66 -12.05 2.06 6.46
N GLN A 67 -11.49 2.40 5.30
CA GLN A 67 -12.18 3.25 4.31
C GLN A 67 -13.51 2.63 3.87
N VAL A 68 -14.47 3.49 3.56
CA VAL A 68 -15.81 3.07 3.14
C VAL A 68 -15.81 2.31 1.80
N ILE A 69 -16.61 1.25 1.75
CA ILE A 69 -16.95 0.49 0.53
C ILE A 69 -18.46 0.55 0.30
N ASP A 70 -18.93 0.09 -0.85
CA ASP A 70 -20.36 -0.06 -1.11
C ASP A 70 -21.03 -1.05 -0.15
N PRO A 71 -22.30 -0.83 0.24
CA PRO A 71 -23.21 0.21 -0.26
C PRO A 71 -23.02 1.59 0.41
N HIS A 72 -22.18 1.70 1.45
CA HIS A 72 -22.07 2.95 2.20
C HIS A 72 -21.40 4.08 1.41
N ALA A 73 -20.41 3.77 0.56
CA ALA A 73 -19.78 4.76 -0.31
C ALA A 73 -20.82 5.44 -1.23
N SER A 74 -21.61 4.66 -1.96
CA SER A 74 -22.73 5.17 -2.77
C SER A 74 -23.78 5.91 -1.93
N GLY A 75 -24.06 5.42 -0.71
CA GLY A 75 -24.97 6.08 0.23
C GLY A 75 -24.51 7.48 0.65
N ILE A 76 -23.21 7.67 0.94
CA ILE A 76 -22.63 8.98 1.25
C ILE A 76 -22.75 9.91 0.04
N ILE A 77 -22.40 9.45 -1.15
CA ILE A 77 -22.50 10.26 -2.38
C ILE A 77 -23.94 10.67 -2.66
N ALA A 78 -24.91 9.78 -2.47
CA ALA A 78 -26.32 10.11 -2.62
C ALA A 78 -26.75 11.22 -1.63
N LYS A 79 -26.24 11.19 -0.40
CA LYS A 79 -26.51 12.24 0.59
C LYS A 79 -25.86 13.58 0.23
N VAL A 80 -24.61 13.55 -0.24
CA VAL A 80 -23.90 14.76 -0.71
C VAL A 80 -24.64 15.41 -1.88
N ASN A 81 -25.02 14.62 -2.89
CA ASN A 81 -25.74 15.12 -4.07
C ASN A 81 -27.15 15.63 -3.75
N ALA A 82 -27.74 15.21 -2.64
CA ALA A 82 -29.05 15.67 -2.19
C ALA A 82 -28.99 17.01 -1.43
N ILE A 83 -27.80 17.52 -1.09
CA ILE A 83 -27.66 18.82 -0.44
C ILE A 83 -27.92 19.93 -1.47
N THR A 84 -28.95 20.74 -1.22
CA THR A 84 -29.35 21.86 -2.07
C THR A 84 -28.96 23.23 -1.50
N THR A 85 -28.50 23.26 -0.24
CA THR A 85 -28.09 24.48 0.47
C THR A 85 -26.95 24.19 1.43
N GLU A 86 -26.03 25.13 1.57
CA GLU A 86 -24.92 25.08 2.52
C GLU A 86 -25.36 25.40 3.96
N SER A 87 -26.60 25.87 4.14
CA SER A 87 -27.17 26.18 5.45
C SER A 87 -27.96 25.00 6.01
N PHE A 88 -27.72 24.65 7.27
CA PHE A 88 -28.56 23.73 8.02
C PHE A 88 -28.94 24.35 9.36
N THR A 89 -30.00 23.82 10.00
CA THR A 89 -30.40 24.25 11.34
C THR A 89 -29.77 23.31 12.37
N PRO A 90 -28.88 23.79 13.25
CA PRO A 90 -28.32 23.00 14.35
C PRO A 90 -29.43 22.45 15.26
N LEU A 91 -29.15 21.31 15.91
CA LEU A 91 -29.95 20.84 17.03
C LEU A 91 -29.90 21.84 18.19
N ARG A 92 -30.87 21.76 19.10
CA ARG A 92 -30.85 22.54 20.35
C ARG A 92 -29.60 22.19 21.16
N LYS A 93 -29.04 23.14 21.90
CA LYS A 93 -27.76 22.98 22.61
C LYS A 93 -27.71 21.74 23.51
N GLU A 94 -28.83 21.35 24.11
CA GLU A 94 -28.94 20.18 24.99
C GLU A 94 -28.91 18.83 24.24
N GLN A 95 -29.07 18.87 22.92
CA GLN A 95 -29.05 17.72 22.01
C GLN A 95 -27.79 17.68 21.13
N GLN A 96 -26.89 18.67 21.27
CA GLN A 96 -25.62 18.71 20.55
C GLN A 96 -24.60 17.78 21.20
N GLY A 97 -23.72 17.22 20.38
CA GLY A 97 -22.60 16.41 20.84
C GLY A 97 -21.46 17.25 21.42
N LYS A 98 -20.49 16.58 22.04
CA LYS A 98 -19.30 17.20 22.61
C LYS A 98 -18.11 17.12 21.66
N VAL A 99 -17.39 18.23 21.50
CA VAL A 99 -16.06 18.24 20.86
C VAL A 99 -14.99 18.02 21.92
N THR A 100 -14.13 17.01 21.72
CA THR A 100 -13.02 16.67 22.61
C THR A 100 -11.70 16.70 21.86
N ILE A 101 -10.73 17.49 22.35
CA ILE A 101 -9.38 17.50 21.80
C ILE A 101 -8.59 16.28 22.29
N ILE A 102 -7.96 15.57 21.38
CA ILE A 102 -7.09 14.40 21.62
C ILE A 102 -5.69 14.67 21.06
N GLY A 103 -4.70 13.87 21.45
CA GLY A 103 -3.32 14.07 20.99
C GLY A 103 -2.39 13.00 21.57
N LYS A 104 -1.37 13.44 22.32
CA LYS A 104 -0.27 12.60 22.83
C LYS A 104 -0.67 11.26 23.45
N ASN A 105 -1.82 11.16 24.13
CA ASN A 105 -2.29 9.90 24.70
C ASN A 105 -2.63 8.86 23.63
N ILE A 106 -3.21 9.31 22.51
CA ILE A 106 -3.49 8.46 21.34
C ILE A 106 -2.19 8.14 20.61
N ASP A 107 -1.30 9.13 20.42
CA ASP A 107 0.02 8.93 19.82
C ASP A 107 0.79 7.82 20.59
N GLN A 108 0.78 7.83 21.92
CA GLN A 108 1.43 6.81 22.75
C GLN A 108 0.79 5.43 22.64
N ALA A 109 -0.55 5.35 22.63
CA ALA A 109 -1.26 4.09 22.44
C ALA A 109 -0.94 3.49 21.05
N TYR A 110 -0.89 4.34 20.03
CA TYR A 110 -0.52 3.94 18.68
C TYR A 110 0.93 3.45 18.60
N MET A 111 1.87 4.22 19.13
CA MET A 111 3.29 3.83 19.20
C MET A 111 3.51 2.50 19.93
N HIS A 112 2.76 2.23 21.00
CA HIS A 112 2.85 0.94 21.69
C HIS A 112 2.38 -0.23 20.81
N ARG A 113 1.34 -0.03 19.98
CA ARG A 113 0.96 -1.03 18.97
C ARG A 113 2.02 -1.18 17.89
N LEU A 114 2.61 -0.08 17.41
CA LEU A 114 3.67 -0.12 16.40
C LEU A 114 4.91 -0.91 16.86
N GLU A 115 5.30 -0.82 18.14
CA GLU A 115 6.40 -1.64 18.67
C GLU A 115 6.20 -3.14 18.46
N THR A 116 4.95 -3.62 18.46
CA THR A 116 4.64 -5.04 18.27
C THR A 116 4.94 -5.53 16.85
N LEU A 117 5.16 -4.62 15.90
CA LEU A 117 5.56 -4.96 14.54
C LEU A 117 7.00 -5.44 14.44
N ILE A 118 7.87 -5.07 15.38
CA ILE A 118 9.26 -5.50 15.45
C ILE A 118 9.30 -6.96 15.92
N LEU A 119 9.70 -7.86 15.02
CA LEU A 119 9.64 -9.29 15.30
C LEU A 119 10.87 -9.76 16.08
N ASP A 120 12.04 -9.23 15.77
CA ASP A 120 13.31 -9.55 16.38
C ASP A 120 14.12 -8.30 16.79
N PRO A 121 13.84 -7.74 18.00
CA PRO A 121 14.58 -6.60 18.53
C PRO A 121 16.10 -6.80 18.65
N ARG A 122 16.61 -8.06 18.56
CA ARG A 122 18.06 -8.34 18.50
C ARG A 122 18.71 -7.69 17.28
N MET A 123 18.04 -7.71 16.13
CA MET A 123 18.58 -7.16 14.87
C MET A 123 18.92 -5.68 15.03
N ILE A 124 18.04 -4.92 15.69
CA ILE A 124 18.24 -3.50 15.97
C ILE A 124 19.46 -3.28 16.90
N ARG A 125 19.60 -4.11 17.94
CA ARG A 125 20.73 -4.04 18.88
C ARG A 125 22.07 -4.40 18.26
N GLU A 126 22.08 -5.33 17.32
CA GLU A 126 23.29 -5.80 16.63
C GLU A 126 23.71 -4.85 15.51
N ALA A 127 22.75 -4.21 14.84
CA ALA A 127 22.99 -3.26 13.76
C ALA A 127 23.36 -1.84 14.25
N LYS A 128 24.24 -1.70 15.25
CA LYS A 128 24.65 -0.40 15.82
C LYS A 128 25.33 0.55 14.83
N SER A 129 25.82 0.01 13.71
CA SER A 129 26.43 0.75 12.62
C SER A 129 25.44 1.19 11.54
N LEU A 130 24.18 0.70 11.59
CA LEU A 130 23.14 1.11 10.65
C LEU A 130 22.85 2.60 10.82
N ARG A 131 22.89 3.34 9.71
CA ARG A 131 22.60 4.78 9.65
C ARG A 131 21.42 5.02 8.72
N ILE A 132 20.46 5.80 9.20
CA ILE A 132 19.19 6.03 8.51
C ILE A 132 19.01 7.53 8.27
N VAL A 133 18.60 7.90 7.07
CA VAL A 133 18.04 9.22 6.78
C VAL A 133 16.53 9.08 6.60
N TYR A 134 15.76 9.90 7.29
CA TYR A 134 14.32 9.93 7.17
C TYR A 134 13.86 11.28 6.62
N THR A 135 12.84 11.29 5.76
CA THR A 135 12.12 12.50 5.39
C THR A 135 10.60 12.28 5.43
N PRO A 136 9.84 13.16 6.10
CA PRO A 136 8.38 13.13 6.03
C PRO A 136 7.84 13.90 4.81
N LEU A 137 8.69 14.50 3.98
CA LEU A 137 8.30 15.38 2.86
C LEU A 137 7.31 16.46 3.29
N HIS A 138 7.59 17.15 4.41
CA HIS A 138 6.70 18.12 5.08
C HIS A 138 5.39 17.55 5.65
N GLY A 139 5.23 16.23 5.63
CA GLY A 139 4.04 15.51 6.06
C GLY A 139 3.97 15.18 7.55
N THR A 140 2.99 14.34 7.85
CA THR A 140 2.60 13.91 9.21
C THR A 140 3.49 12.83 9.83
N GLY A 141 4.30 12.13 9.03
CA GLY A 141 5.05 10.97 9.52
C GLY A 141 6.04 11.26 10.66
N SER A 142 6.66 12.46 10.70
CA SER A 142 7.58 12.84 11.78
C SER A 142 6.96 12.85 13.17
N VAL A 143 5.62 12.97 13.28
CA VAL A 143 4.91 12.94 14.57
C VAL A 143 5.13 11.61 15.29
N ILE A 144 5.15 10.49 14.54
CA ILE A 144 5.25 9.13 15.09
C ILE A 144 6.60 8.49 14.78
N ILE A 145 7.12 8.61 13.56
CA ILE A 145 8.36 7.92 13.15
C ILE A 145 9.57 8.41 13.94
N ARG A 146 9.72 9.72 14.16
CA ARG A 146 10.85 10.26 14.95
C ARG A 146 10.88 9.70 16.38
N PRO A 147 9.82 9.80 17.20
CA PRO A 147 9.84 9.21 18.54
C PRO A 147 9.97 7.68 18.49
N MET A 148 9.39 6.99 17.51
CA MET A 148 9.55 5.54 17.35
C MET A 148 10.99 5.11 17.05
N LEU A 149 11.69 5.77 16.13
CA LEU A 149 13.09 5.46 15.82
C LEU A 149 13.98 5.69 17.05
N ASN A 150 13.74 6.75 17.82
CA ASN A 150 14.42 6.98 19.10
C ASN A 150 14.11 5.86 20.11
N ARG A 151 12.83 5.51 20.28
CA ARG A 151 12.35 4.49 21.22
C ARG A 151 12.92 3.10 20.92
N LEU A 152 13.06 2.75 19.64
CA LEU A 152 13.66 1.49 19.19
C LEU A 152 15.19 1.50 19.22
N GLY A 153 15.82 2.67 19.39
CA GLY A 153 17.27 2.81 19.50
C GLY A 153 18.01 2.87 18.15
N PHE A 154 17.32 3.26 17.07
CA PHE A 154 17.95 3.48 15.77
C PHE A 154 18.77 4.76 15.74
N LYS A 155 19.85 4.75 14.97
CA LYS A 155 20.63 5.95 14.63
C LYS A 155 20.11 6.53 13.34
N PHE A 156 19.50 7.71 13.42
CA PHE A 156 18.90 8.36 12.27
C PHE A 156 19.11 9.87 12.28
N GLN A 157 18.92 10.47 11.10
CA GLN A 157 18.79 11.90 10.92
C GLN A 157 17.54 12.17 10.09
N VAL A 158 16.77 13.20 10.45
CA VAL A 158 15.68 13.68 9.62
C VAL A 158 16.18 14.80 8.73
N VAL A 159 15.75 14.85 7.47
CA VAL A 159 16.04 15.96 6.55
C VAL A 159 15.49 17.27 7.15
N PRO A 160 16.35 18.18 7.64
CA PRO A 160 15.89 19.34 8.41
C PRO A 160 14.95 20.27 7.64
N GLU A 161 15.20 20.42 6.34
CA GLU A 161 14.43 21.27 5.44
C GLU A 161 13.00 20.75 5.22
N GLN A 162 12.77 19.45 5.44
CA GLN A 162 11.49 18.77 5.20
C GLN A 162 10.78 18.36 6.49
N ASP A 163 11.34 18.68 7.66
CA ASP A 163 10.84 18.30 8.99
C ASP A 163 9.93 19.36 9.64
N ARG A 164 9.17 20.08 8.80
CA ARG A 164 8.15 21.04 9.25
C ARG A 164 6.91 20.87 8.40
N PHE A 165 5.75 21.00 9.03
CA PHE A 165 4.48 21.04 8.29
C PHE A 165 4.49 22.19 7.29
N ASP A 166 4.37 21.85 6.03
CA ASP A 166 4.24 22.78 4.92
C ASP A 166 3.30 22.17 3.89
N GLY A 167 2.07 22.70 3.84
CA GLY A 167 1.04 22.24 2.89
C GLY A 167 1.34 22.59 1.43
N TRP A 168 2.34 23.44 1.16
CA TRP A 168 2.82 23.72 -0.20
C TRP A 168 3.89 22.74 -0.66
N PHE A 169 4.44 21.91 0.24
CA PHE A 169 5.53 20.98 -0.04
C PHE A 169 6.71 21.67 -0.75
N SER A 170 7.11 22.84 -0.27
CA SER A 170 7.95 23.82 -0.99
C SER A 170 9.31 23.33 -1.49
N THR A 171 9.83 22.23 -0.94
CA THR A 171 11.12 21.64 -1.35
C THR A 171 11.02 20.63 -2.48
N VAL A 172 9.81 20.21 -2.89
CA VAL A 172 9.60 19.16 -3.90
C VAL A 172 8.52 19.56 -4.90
N LYS A 173 8.64 19.06 -6.14
CA LYS A 173 7.59 19.23 -7.17
C LYS A 173 6.33 18.43 -6.84
N SER A 174 6.51 17.26 -6.25
CA SER A 174 5.45 16.36 -5.79
C SER A 174 5.97 15.61 -4.57
N PRO A 175 5.20 15.54 -3.46
CA PRO A 175 5.61 14.83 -2.25
C PRO A 175 5.34 13.32 -2.35
N ASN A 176 5.48 12.74 -3.54
CA ASN A 176 5.26 11.33 -3.79
C ASN A 176 6.57 10.54 -3.63
N PRO A 177 6.70 9.66 -2.61
CA PRO A 177 7.93 8.89 -2.39
C PRO A 177 8.20 7.81 -3.45
N GLU A 178 7.30 7.65 -4.42
CA GLU A 178 7.51 6.82 -5.62
C GLU A 178 8.50 7.44 -6.61
N TYR A 179 8.69 8.77 -6.55
CA TYR A 179 9.54 9.51 -7.48
C TYR A 179 10.91 9.78 -6.89
N GLY A 180 11.97 9.46 -7.65
CA GLY A 180 13.35 9.71 -7.23
C GLY A 180 13.63 11.17 -6.91
N GLU A 181 12.99 12.08 -7.64
CA GLU A 181 13.11 13.52 -7.46
C GLU A 181 12.69 13.96 -6.04
N ALA A 182 11.64 13.35 -5.48
CA ALA A 182 11.16 13.67 -4.14
C ALA A 182 12.17 13.28 -3.04
N LEU A 183 13.00 12.27 -3.29
CA LEU A 183 13.99 11.75 -2.35
C LEU A 183 15.36 12.45 -2.46
N THR A 184 15.56 13.34 -3.44
CA THR A 184 16.87 13.96 -3.74
C THR A 184 17.57 14.55 -2.52
N MET A 185 16.88 15.34 -1.69
CA MET A 185 17.47 15.94 -0.49
C MET A 185 17.92 14.88 0.53
N ALA A 186 17.09 13.86 0.73
CA ALA A 186 17.39 12.75 1.63
C ALA A 186 18.55 11.89 1.13
N ILE A 187 18.61 11.61 -0.18
CA ILE A 187 19.73 10.91 -0.82
C ILE A 187 21.02 11.72 -0.69
N ASN A 188 21.00 13.03 -0.97
CA ASN A 188 22.17 13.89 -0.82
C ASN A 188 22.66 13.98 0.64
N LEU A 189 21.76 13.96 1.61
CA LEU A 189 22.13 13.86 3.02
C LEU A 189 22.73 12.49 3.33
N ALA A 190 22.14 11.42 2.81
CA ALA A 190 22.62 10.07 3.03
C ALA A 190 24.00 9.82 2.40
N GLU A 191 24.32 10.41 1.25
CA GLU A 191 25.66 10.37 0.68
C GLU A 191 26.68 11.14 1.53
N ARG A 192 26.31 12.32 2.04
CA ARG A 192 27.16 13.12 2.93
C ARG A 192 27.47 12.42 4.26
N GLU A 193 26.46 11.78 4.85
CA GLU A 193 26.56 11.11 6.15
C GLU A 193 26.93 9.63 6.04
N ASN A 194 27.20 9.14 4.82
CA ASN A 194 27.43 7.72 4.52
C ASN A 194 26.35 6.80 5.14
N ALA A 195 25.08 7.20 5.02
CA ALA A 195 23.96 6.45 5.57
C ALA A 195 23.66 5.20 4.71
N ASP A 196 23.08 4.15 5.32
CA ASP A 196 22.78 2.89 4.63
C ASP A 196 21.38 2.90 3.98
N LEU A 197 20.46 3.68 4.55
CA LEU A 197 19.04 3.69 4.21
C LEU A 197 18.50 5.12 4.19
N VAL A 198 17.76 5.46 3.15
CA VAL A 198 16.81 6.56 3.11
C VAL A 198 15.41 5.96 3.21
N ALA A 199 14.59 6.50 4.12
CA ALA A 199 13.15 6.23 4.17
C ALA A 199 12.38 7.55 4.00
N ALA A 200 11.34 7.53 3.18
CA ALA A 200 10.47 8.67 2.92
C ALA A 200 9.01 8.25 3.07
N THR A 201 8.17 9.14 3.60
CA THR A 201 6.71 8.94 3.64
C THR A 201 6.02 10.07 2.90
N ASP A 202 4.86 9.78 2.31
CA ASP A 202 4.01 10.80 1.71
C ASP A 202 3.33 11.68 2.79
N PRO A 203 2.66 12.79 2.42
CA PRO A 203 2.18 13.79 3.38
C PRO A 203 1.27 13.24 4.48
N ASP A 204 0.41 12.30 4.15
CA ASP A 204 -0.55 11.68 5.07
C ASP A 204 -0.08 10.34 5.64
N CYS A 205 1.18 9.97 5.31
CA CYS A 205 1.92 8.83 5.84
C CYS A 205 1.19 7.49 5.62
N ASP A 206 0.50 7.37 4.48
CA ASP A 206 -0.10 6.11 4.04
C ASP A 206 0.82 5.36 3.05
N ARG A 207 1.88 6.00 2.53
CA ARG A 207 2.92 5.38 1.70
C ARG A 207 4.31 5.54 2.28
N MET A 208 5.19 4.62 1.91
CA MET A 208 6.60 4.59 2.30
C MET A 208 7.48 4.16 1.14
N GLY A 209 8.43 5.01 0.75
CA GLY A 209 9.46 4.72 -0.25
C GLY A 209 10.86 4.73 0.36
N VAL A 210 11.80 4.02 -0.28
CA VAL A 210 13.17 3.89 0.22
C VAL A 210 14.21 4.01 -0.88
N ALA A 211 15.39 4.48 -0.50
CA ALA A 211 16.62 4.25 -1.24
C ALA A 211 17.61 3.53 -0.33
N VAL A 212 18.30 2.52 -0.86
CA VAL A 212 19.23 1.69 -0.10
C VAL A 212 20.63 1.78 -0.70
N ARG A 213 21.65 1.73 0.14
CA ARG A 213 23.04 1.69 -0.32
C ARG A 213 23.34 0.33 -0.94
N THR A 214 23.80 0.33 -2.17
CA THR A 214 24.21 -0.87 -2.93
C THR A 214 25.66 -1.25 -2.62
N ARG A 215 26.11 -2.41 -3.12
CA ARG A 215 27.49 -2.88 -2.93
C ARG A 215 28.53 -1.95 -3.56
N ASP A 216 28.22 -1.28 -4.67
CA ASP A 216 29.08 -0.27 -5.30
C ASP A 216 29.04 1.09 -4.58
N GLY A 217 28.33 1.17 -3.45
CA GLY A 217 28.33 2.33 -2.57
C GLY A 217 27.36 3.44 -2.97
N LYS A 218 26.50 3.23 -3.98
CA LYS A 218 25.52 4.24 -4.43
C LYS A 218 24.16 4.05 -3.78
N MET A 219 23.36 5.10 -3.71
CA MET A 219 21.94 4.97 -3.39
C MET A 219 21.13 4.48 -4.58
N LYS A 220 20.31 3.45 -4.35
CA LYS A 220 19.37 2.89 -5.32
C LYS A 220 17.96 2.90 -4.74
N LEU A 221 17.01 3.46 -5.49
CA LEU A 221 15.60 3.38 -5.14
C LEU A 221 15.07 1.96 -5.32
N LEU A 222 14.25 1.52 -4.39
CA LEU A 222 13.50 0.28 -4.52
C LEU A 222 12.07 0.58 -4.94
N THR A 223 11.51 -0.28 -5.80
CA THR A 223 10.11 -0.18 -6.20
C THR A 223 9.18 -0.61 -5.07
N GLY A 224 7.91 -0.20 -5.13
CA GLY A 224 6.92 -0.62 -4.15
C GLY A 224 6.75 -2.14 -4.05
N ASN A 225 6.89 -2.85 -5.17
CA ASN A 225 6.90 -4.32 -5.21
C ASN A 225 8.12 -4.93 -4.50
N GLN A 226 9.31 -4.34 -4.67
CA GLN A 226 10.54 -4.81 -4.01
C GLN A 226 10.48 -4.61 -2.50
N ILE A 227 10.08 -3.41 -2.06
CA ILE A 227 9.90 -3.08 -0.65
C ILE A 227 8.89 -4.03 -0.01
N GLY A 228 7.72 -4.19 -0.63
CA GLY A 228 6.67 -5.06 -0.11
C GLY A 228 7.10 -6.53 -0.03
N SER A 229 7.87 -7.01 -1.01
CA SER A 229 8.38 -8.38 -1.02
C SER A 229 9.44 -8.62 0.05
N LEU A 230 10.35 -7.66 0.29
CA LEU A 230 11.31 -7.70 1.39
C LEU A 230 10.60 -7.78 2.74
N LEU A 231 9.59 -6.92 2.96
CA LEU A 231 8.78 -6.91 4.18
C LEU A 231 8.03 -8.23 4.37
N ALA A 232 7.32 -8.71 3.34
CA ALA A 232 6.57 -9.96 3.39
C ALA A 232 7.48 -11.15 3.70
N TRP A 233 8.60 -11.29 2.96
CA TRP A 233 9.57 -12.35 3.17
C TRP A 233 10.16 -12.32 4.57
N TYR A 234 10.65 -11.17 5.02
CA TYR A 234 11.29 -11.05 6.32
C TYR A 234 10.33 -11.39 7.45
N ARG A 235 9.07 -10.90 7.37
CA ARG A 235 8.05 -11.19 8.38
C ARG A 235 7.71 -12.66 8.43
N ILE A 236 7.41 -13.28 7.29
CA ILE A 236 7.08 -14.72 7.22
C ILE A 236 8.25 -15.54 7.75
N LYS A 237 9.46 -15.36 7.19
CA LYS A 237 10.68 -16.05 7.64
C LYS A 237 10.87 -15.95 9.15
N THR A 238 10.83 -14.73 9.69
CA THR A 238 11.14 -14.49 11.11
C THR A 238 10.08 -15.09 12.03
N LEU A 239 8.81 -15.11 11.61
CA LEU A 239 7.74 -15.79 12.35
C LEU A 239 7.96 -17.32 12.38
N PHE A 240 8.48 -17.92 11.31
CA PHE A 240 8.89 -19.32 11.28
C PHE A 240 10.11 -19.59 12.18
N ASP A 241 11.15 -18.76 12.09
CA ASP A 241 12.35 -18.90 12.94
C ASP A 241 12.04 -18.82 14.43
N LYS A 242 11.01 -18.04 14.79
CA LYS A 242 10.53 -17.90 16.18
C LYS A 242 9.55 -18.99 16.59
N GLY A 243 9.19 -19.91 15.70
CA GLY A 243 8.22 -20.98 15.93
C GLY A 243 6.77 -20.50 16.11
N ILE A 244 6.50 -19.21 15.88
CA ILE A 244 5.14 -18.64 15.91
C ILE A 244 4.32 -19.21 14.75
N LEU A 245 4.95 -19.26 13.57
CA LEU A 245 4.46 -20.04 12.44
C LEU A 245 5.27 -21.34 12.30
N ASN A 246 4.58 -22.38 11.88
CA ASN A 246 5.11 -23.72 11.65
C ASN A 246 4.22 -24.46 10.65
N LYS A 247 4.67 -25.61 10.14
CA LYS A 247 3.92 -26.38 9.14
C LYS A 247 2.44 -26.63 9.54
N PRO A 248 2.12 -27.04 10.78
CA PRO A 248 0.73 -27.23 11.20
C PRO A 248 -0.18 -26.01 11.11
N ASN A 249 0.34 -24.80 11.38
CA ASN A 249 -0.48 -23.58 11.42
C ASN A 249 -0.24 -22.61 10.25
N ALA A 250 0.69 -22.90 9.34
CA ALA A 250 1.06 -22.02 8.22
C ALA A 250 -0.15 -21.61 7.37
N ALA A 251 -1.06 -22.55 7.11
CA ALA A 251 -2.28 -22.29 6.34
C ALA A 251 -3.24 -21.31 7.05
N ARG A 252 -3.10 -21.06 8.36
CA ARG A 252 -3.86 -20.01 9.08
C ARG A 252 -3.25 -18.63 8.88
N ALA A 253 -1.98 -18.53 8.52
CA ALA A 253 -1.36 -17.26 8.18
C ALA A 253 -1.80 -16.79 6.80
N VAL A 254 -1.88 -15.47 6.63
CA VAL A 254 -2.26 -14.85 5.36
C VAL A 254 -1.46 -13.58 5.11
N ILE A 255 -1.00 -13.43 3.87
CA ILE A 255 -0.65 -12.13 3.31
C ILE A 255 -1.73 -11.69 2.32
N ILE A 256 -1.96 -10.38 2.20
CA ILE A 256 -2.98 -9.83 1.31
C ILE A 256 -2.35 -8.78 0.39
N LYS A 257 -2.47 -8.95 -0.92
CA LYS A 257 -1.96 -8.00 -1.92
C LYS A 257 -3.02 -7.64 -2.96
N THR A 258 -2.75 -6.65 -3.81
CA THR A 258 -3.63 -6.39 -4.95
C THR A 258 -3.31 -7.31 -6.12
N PHE A 259 -4.26 -7.52 -7.03
CA PHE A 259 -4.02 -8.21 -8.31
C PHE A 259 -2.91 -7.58 -9.16
N VAL A 260 -2.60 -6.30 -8.92
CA VAL A 260 -1.57 -5.53 -9.62
C VAL A 260 -0.26 -5.40 -8.82
N THR A 261 -0.12 -6.15 -7.73
CA THR A 261 1.12 -6.32 -6.95
C THR A 261 1.87 -7.58 -7.38
N THR A 262 3.20 -7.51 -7.35
CA THR A 262 4.13 -8.57 -7.79
C THR A 262 3.75 -10.00 -7.36
N ASP A 263 4.05 -10.96 -8.23
CA ASP A 263 3.93 -12.40 -7.92
C ASP A 263 5.10 -12.95 -7.11
N LEU A 264 6.14 -12.16 -6.84
CA LEU A 264 7.18 -12.57 -5.91
C LEU A 264 6.58 -12.87 -4.52
N GLN A 265 5.61 -12.07 -4.08
CA GLN A 265 4.89 -12.31 -2.84
C GLN A 265 4.10 -13.62 -2.85
N ASN A 266 3.54 -14.02 -4.01
CA ASN A 266 2.90 -15.33 -4.18
C ASN A 266 3.93 -16.46 -4.01
N ALA A 267 5.08 -16.36 -4.70
CA ALA A 267 6.13 -17.37 -4.61
C ALA A 267 6.72 -17.52 -3.19
N ILE A 268 6.85 -16.39 -2.46
CA ILE A 268 7.26 -16.40 -1.05
C ILE A 268 6.19 -17.11 -0.20
N ALA A 269 4.92 -16.74 -0.32
CA ALA A 269 3.84 -17.34 0.48
C ALA A 269 3.73 -18.85 0.25
N ASP A 270 3.73 -19.28 -1.02
CA ASP A 270 3.67 -20.67 -1.45
C ASP A 270 4.79 -21.51 -0.80
N HIS A 271 6.02 -20.99 -0.80
CA HIS A 271 7.17 -21.69 -0.23
C HIS A 271 7.03 -21.97 1.27
N TYR A 272 6.41 -21.06 2.02
CA TYR A 272 6.18 -21.21 3.46
C TYR A 272 4.82 -21.86 3.78
N GLY A 273 3.98 -22.19 2.80
CA GLY A 273 2.63 -22.70 3.02
C GLY A 273 1.68 -21.68 3.64
N VAL A 274 1.98 -20.38 3.46
CA VAL A 274 1.14 -19.25 3.90
C VAL A 274 0.18 -18.89 2.76
N ARG A 275 -1.06 -18.49 3.07
CA ARG A 275 -2.01 -18.07 2.03
C ARG A 275 -1.64 -16.68 1.51
N CYS A 276 -1.79 -16.47 0.20
CA CYS A 276 -1.75 -15.15 -0.42
C CYS A 276 -3.11 -14.82 -1.03
N VAL A 277 -3.81 -13.84 -0.45
CA VAL A 277 -5.11 -13.35 -0.93
C VAL A 277 -4.89 -12.15 -1.84
N GLU A 278 -5.50 -12.17 -3.02
CA GLU A 278 -5.46 -11.05 -3.97
C GLU A 278 -6.78 -10.27 -3.95
N THR A 279 -6.71 -8.96 -3.78
CA THR A 279 -7.86 -8.05 -3.83
C THR A 279 -7.76 -7.09 -5.01
N LEU A 280 -8.84 -6.35 -5.29
CA LEU A 280 -8.77 -5.20 -6.20
C LEU A 280 -7.85 -4.11 -5.63
N THR A 281 -7.39 -3.20 -6.48
CA THR A 281 -6.63 -2.01 -6.06
C THR A 281 -7.44 -1.16 -5.09
N GLY A 282 -6.79 -0.73 -4.01
CA GLY A 282 -7.35 0.06 -2.92
C GLY A 282 -7.35 -0.73 -1.62
N PHE A 283 -6.59 -0.25 -0.63
CA PHE A 283 -6.47 -0.87 0.70
C PHE A 283 -7.81 -1.09 1.43
N LYS A 284 -8.89 -0.39 1.05
CA LYS A 284 -10.25 -0.63 1.54
C LYS A 284 -10.68 -2.10 1.43
N TYR A 285 -10.25 -2.82 0.39
CA TYR A 285 -10.57 -4.24 0.21
C TYR A 285 -9.75 -5.13 1.16
N ILE A 286 -8.50 -4.77 1.44
CA ILE A 286 -7.68 -5.42 2.48
C ILE A 286 -8.34 -5.19 3.85
N GLY A 287 -8.74 -3.95 4.15
CA GLY A 287 -9.48 -3.62 5.37
C GLY A 287 -10.78 -4.41 5.54
N ALA A 288 -11.51 -4.68 4.45
CA ALA A 288 -12.71 -5.51 4.46
C ALA A 288 -12.41 -6.98 4.80
N LYS A 289 -11.35 -7.57 4.24
CA LYS A 289 -10.89 -8.92 4.61
C LYS A 289 -10.51 -9.00 6.09
N LEU A 290 -9.78 -7.99 6.60
CA LEU A 290 -9.42 -7.93 8.02
C LEU A 290 -10.65 -7.85 8.93
N ALA A 291 -11.69 -7.11 8.54
CA ALA A 291 -12.95 -7.08 9.27
C ALA A 291 -13.68 -8.44 9.27
N ASN A 292 -13.60 -9.20 8.17
CA ASN A 292 -14.14 -10.55 8.11
C ASN A 292 -13.38 -11.51 9.04
N TYR A 293 -12.04 -11.49 9.01
CA TYR A 293 -11.23 -12.33 9.90
C TYR A 293 -11.49 -12.02 11.38
N GLU A 294 -11.61 -10.74 11.74
CA GLU A 294 -11.98 -10.36 13.10
C GLU A 294 -13.37 -10.88 13.49
N ARG A 295 -14.33 -10.94 12.56
CA ARG A 295 -15.70 -11.42 12.81
C ARG A 295 -15.80 -12.93 12.99
N GLU A 296 -14.93 -13.70 12.32
CA GLU A 296 -14.86 -15.16 12.45
C GLU A 296 -14.45 -15.62 13.86
N ILE A 297 -13.76 -14.77 14.62
CA ILE A 297 -13.45 -15.04 16.03
C ILE A 297 -14.76 -15.04 16.83
N PRO A 298 -15.01 -16.05 17.70
CA PRO A 298 -16.21 -16.11 18.52
C PRO A 298 -16.47 -14.81 19.29
N GLU A 299 -17.72 -14.32 19.25
CA GLU A 299 -18.10 -12.99 19.75
C GLU A 299 -17.62 -12.73 21.19
N GLN A 300 -17.79 -13.73 22.07
CA GLN A 300 -17.37 -13.68 23.46
C GLN A 300 -15.85 -13.47 23.64
N LEU A 301 -15.03 -13.90 22.67
CA LEU A 301 -13.59 -13.75 22.69
C LEU A 301 -13.12 -12.44 22.06
N ARG A 302 -13.91 -11.83 21.16
CA ARG A 302 -13.56 -10.59 20.45
C ARG A 302 -14.23 -9.31 20.97
N ARG A 303 -15.07 -9.38 22.01
CA ARG A 303 -15.81 -8.21 22.54
C ARG A 303 -14.93 -6.99 22.87
N ASN A 304 -13.70 -7.22 23.29
CA ASN A 304 -12.69 -6.17 23.56
C ASN A 304 -11.44 -6.37 22.69
N TYR A 305 -11.60 -6.81 21.45
CA TYR A 305 -10.48 -7.18 20.56
C TYR A 305 -9.44 -6.05 20.43
N ALA A 306 -9.89 -4.80 20.32
CA ALA A 306 -9.03 -3.62 20.22
C ALA A 306 -8.16 -3.36 21.47
N ASP A 307 -8.50 -3.95 22.62
CA ASP A 307 -7.78 -3.81 23.89
C ASP A 307 -6.83 -5.00 24.17
N LEU A 308 -6.98 -6.10 23.43
CA LEU A 308 -6.17 -7.31 23.62
C LEU A 308 -4.72 -7.07 23.17
N ALA A 309 -3.76 -7.65 23.89
CA ALA A 309 -2.37 -7.67 23.49
C ALA A 309 -2.18 -8.40 22.15
N GLU A 310 -1.14 -8.05 21.39
CA GLU A 310 -0.87 -8.65 20.07
C GLU A 310 -0.66 -10.17 20.14
N SER A 311 -0.03 -10.67 21.21
CA SER A 311 0.11 -12.12 21.42
C SER A 311 -1.24 -12.83 21.56
N GLU A 312 -2.22 -12.16 22.16
CA GLU A 312 -3.54 -12.71 22.42
C GLU A 312 -4.42 -12.66 21.18
N THR A 313 -4.48 -11.53 20.48
CA THR A 313 -5.17 -11.42 19.19
C THR A 313 -4.59 -12.41 18.18
N ARG A 314 -3.27 -12.61 18.16
CA ARG A 314 -2.60 -13.59 17.28
C ARG A 314 -3.04 -15.00 17.60
N ARG A 315 -3.10 -15.38 18.88
CA ARG A 315 -3.57 -16.70 19.31
C ARG A 315 -5.00 -16.95 18.85
N LEU A 316 -5.90 -15.97 19.02
CA LEU A 316 -7.29 -16.07 18.57
C LEU A 316 -7.40 -16.22 17.05
N ARG A 317 -6.64 -15.43 16.28
CA ARG A 317 -6.61 -15.52 14.82
C ARG A 317 -6.11 -16.88 14.33
N LEU A 318 -5.03 -17.40 14.91
CA LEU A 318 -4.50 -18.73 14.55
C LEU A 318 -5.47 -19.87 14.90
N ALA A 319 -6.26 -19.71 15.97
CA ALA A 319 -7.20 -20.74 16.43
C ALA A 319 -8.54 -20.72 15.67
N TYR A 320 -9.09 -19.53 15.40
CA TYR A 320 -10.47 -19.38 14.96
C TYR A 320 -10.64 -18.72 13.59
N SER A 321 -9.59 -18.10 13.04
CA SER A 321 -9.69 -17.33 11.80
C SER A 321 -8.37 -17.36 11.02
N SER A 322 -7.88 -16.19 10.62
CA SER A 322 -6.72 -15.94 9.77
C SER A 322 -5.76 -14.97 10.45
N PHE A 323 -4.52 -15.39 10.63
CA PHE A 323 -3.46 -14.53 11.16
C PHE A 323 -2.86 -13.69 10.03
N TYR A 324 -3.23 -12.41 9.99
CA TYR A 324 -2.70 -11.43 9.06
C TYR A 324 -1.22 -11.13 9.37
N VAL A 325 -0.35 -11.56 8.47
CA VAL A 325 1.11 -11.36 8.59
C VAL A 325 1.54 -10.04 7.96
N PHE A 326 0.96 -9.72 6.80
CA PHE A 326 1.35 -8.59 5.98
C PHE A 326 0.30 -8.28 4.93
N GLY A 327 0.20 -7.03 4.52
CA GLY A 327 -0.42 -6.70 3.24
C GLY A 327 0.20 -5.48 2.61
N GLY A 328 0.07 -5.40 1.30
CA GLY A 328 0.71 -4.35 0.53
C GLY A 328 0.13 -4.13 -0.85
N GLU A 329 0.39 -2.95 -1.38
CA GLU A 329 0.10 -2.56 -2.75
C GLU A 329 1.40 -2.17 -3.46
N GLU A 330 1.46 -2.33 -4.78
CA GLU A 330 2.56 -1.89 -5.63
C GLU A 330 2.81 -0.37 -5.53
N SER A 331 1.80 0.38 -5.10
CA SER A 331 1.78 1.83 -4.87
C SER A 331 2.33 2.23 -3.49
N TYR A 332 3.34 1.50 -2.99
CA TYR A 332 4.14 1.87 -1.82
C TYR A 332 3.38 1.91 -0.49
N GLY A 333 2.22 1.24 -0.43
CA GLY A 333 1.38 1.13 0.77
C GLY A 333 1.50 -0.23 1.42
N TYR A 334 1.74 -0.28 2.73
CA TYR A 334 1.97 -1.54 3.46
C TYR A 334 1.31 -1.53 4.84
N SER A 335 0.98 -2.70 5.37
CA SER A 335 0.62 -2.90 6.78
C SER A 335 1.15 -4.24 7.28
N GLY A 336 1.60 -4.26 8.54
CA GLY A 336 2.14 -5.45 9.20
C GLY A 336 1.24 -6.08 10.24
N ALA A 337 0.08 -5.47 10.54
CA ALA A 337 -0.84 -5.93 11.58
C ALA A 337 -2.28 -5.45 11.34
N ASP A 338 -3.19 -5.92 12.20
CA ASP A 338 -4.62 -5.67 12.13
C ASP A 338 -5.12 -4.77 13.28
N PHE A 339 -4.30 -3.84 13.79
CA PHE A 339 -4.83 -2.73 14.60
C PHE A 339 -5.07 -1.46 13.76
N VAL A 340 -4.52 -1.42 12.54
CA VAL A 340 -4.81 -0.44 11.48
C VAL A 340 -5.55 -1.16 10.34
N ARG A 341 -6.48 -0.48 9.65
CA ARG A 341 -7.23 -1.03 8.48
C ARG A 341 -6.99 -0.21 7.20
N ASP A 342 -5.91 0.54 7.18
CA ASP A 342 -5.36 1.21 6.02
C ASP A 342 -3.87 0.89 5.88
N LYS A 343 -3.23 1.45 4.86
CA LYS A 343 -1.78 1.48 4.73
C LYS A 343 -1.20 2.30 5.89
N ASP A 344 -0.09 1.82 6.42
CA ASP A 344 0.58 2.38 7.58
C ASP A 344 2.05 2.66 7.26
N GLY A 345 2.33 3.89 6.80
CA GLY A 345 3.68 4.37 6.54
C GLY A 345 4.54 4.39 7.80
N ASN A 346 3.96 4.67 8.97
CA ASN A 346 4.69 4.67 10.25
C ASN A 346 5.19 3.26 10.59
N GLY A 347 4.30 2.27 10.52
CA GLY A 347 4.63 0.87 10.69
C GLY A 347 5.59 0.36 9.62
N ALA A 348 5.38 0.74 8.36
CA ALA A 348 6.22 0.33 7.25
C ALA A 348 7.68 0.80 7.41
N VAL A 349 7.91 2.04 7.85
CA VAL A 349 9.27 2.56 8.10
C VAL A 349 9.99 1.72 9.15
N ILE A 350 9.37 1.48 10.32
CA ILE A 350 10.07 0.76 11.40
C ILE A 350 10.30 -0.72 11.05
N MET A 351 9.36 -1.35 10.33
CA MET A 351 9.56 -2.72 9.82
C MET A 351 10.70 -2.76 8.81
N PHE A 352 10.80 -1.78 7.91
CA PHE A 352 11.88 -1.75 6.92
C PHE A 352 13.25 -1.44 7.55
N CYS A 353 13.28 -0.63 8.62
CA CYS A 353 14.49 -0.42 9.42
C CYS A 353 14.98 -1.72 10.07
N GLU A 354 14.06 -2.59 10.51
CA GLU A 354 14.40 -3.93 11.00
C GLU A 354 14.94 -4.84 9.87
N VAL A 355 14.37 -4.80 8.66
CA VAL A 355 14.94 -5.50 7.49
C VAL A 355 16.36 -5.02 7.18
N ALA A 356 16.59 -3.71 7.20
CA ALA A 356 17.92 -3.14 7.00
C ALA A 356 18.90 -3.55 8.11
N ALA A 357 18.44 -3.60 9.36
CA ALA A 357 19.22 -4.09 10.48
C ALA A 357 19.59 -5.58 10.33
N TYR A 358 18.64 -6.41 9.88
CA TYR A 358 18.88 -7.82 9.56
C TYR A 358 19.93 -7.96 8.46
N ALA A 359 19.82 -7.24 7.35
CA ALA A 359 20.83 -7.25 6.28
C ALA A 359 22.21 -6.86 6.82
N LYS A 360 22.28 -5.77 7.59
CA LYS A 360 23.52 -5.27 8.20
C LYS A 360 24.15 -6.29 9.15
N SER A 361 23.34 -7.00 9.95
CA SER A 361 23.81 -8.05 10.87
C SER A 361 24.49 -9.21 10.14
N ARG A 362 24.14 -9.44 8.86
CA ARG A 362 24.74 -10.45 7.98
C ARG A 362 25.90 -9.91 7.14
N GLY A 363 26.32 -8.67 7.36
CA GLY A 363 27.33 -8.01 6.54
C GLY A 363 26.88 -7.77 5.10
N GLN A 364 25.58 -7.74 4.85
CA GLN A 364 24.97 -7.51 3.53
C GLN A 364 24.32 -6.12 3.46
N THR A 365 24.16 -5.59 2.26
CA THR A 365 23.22 -4.49 1.99
C THR A 365 21.81 -5.03 1.78
N VAL A 366 20.80 -4.17 1.85
CA VAL A 366 19.41 -4.56 1.52
C VAL A 366 19.26 -4.97 0.05
N ASP A 367 20.02 -4.35 -0.86
CA ASP A 367 20.05 -4.72 -2.27
C ASP A 367 20.59 -6.14 -2.48
N GLN A 368 21.65 -6.53 -1.76
CA GLN A 368 22.15 -7.92 -1.77
C GLN A 368 21.15 -8.90 -1.16
N LEU A 369 20.42 -8.48 -0.12
CA LEU A 369 19.37 -9.30 0.48
C LEU A 369 18.21 -9.52 -0.51
N LEU A 370 17.83 -8.51 -1.29
CA LEU A 370 16.83 -8.64 -2.35
C LEU A 370 17.29 -9.62 -3.43
N ASP A 371 18.56 -9.60 -3.81
CA ASP A 371 19.13 -10.56 -4.76
C ASP A 371 19.12 -11.99 -4.20
N GLU A 372 19.37 -12.19 -2.91
CA GLU A 372 19.22 -13.49 -2.26
C GLU A 372 17.78 -14.03 -2.35
N ILE A 373 16.78 -13.15 -2.17
CA ILE A 373 15.37 -13.48 -2.33
C ILE A 373 15.09 -13.85 -3.80
N TYR A 374 15.53 -13.04 -4.76
CA TYR A 374 15.33 -13.34 -6.18
C TYR A 374 15.99 -14.66 -6.60
N SER A 375 17.20 -14.93 -6.13
CA SER A 375 17.89 -16.20 -6.38
C SER A 375 17.10 -17.39 -5.83
N GLN A 376 16.43 -17.23 -4.68
CA GLN A 376 15.68 -18.32 -4.06
C GLN A 376 14.29 -18.55 -4.69
N PHE A 377 13.54 -17.48 -4.95
CA PHE A 377 12.12 -17.59 -5.34
C PHE A 377 11.86 -17.35 -6.83
N GLY A 378 12.87 -16.87 -7.56
CA GLY A 378 12.76 -16.41 -8.94
C GLY A 378 12.86 -14.89 -9.04
N TYR A 379 13.25 -14.41 -10.22
CA TYR A 379 13.25 -13.00 -10.54
C TYR A 379 11.88 -12.59 -11.06
N PHE A 380 11.32 -11.55 -10.46
CA PHE A 380 10.04 -10.95 -10.86
C PHE A 380 10.30 -9.48 -11.08
N ALA A 381 9.88 -8.99 -12.24
CA ALA A 381 9.93 -7.59 -12.59
C ALA A 381 8.57 -7.13 -13.05
N GLU A 382 8.28 -5.87 -12.74
CA GLU A 382 7.03 -5.23 -13.11
C GLU A 382 7.29 -3.90 -13.80
N LYS A 383 6.45 -3.58 -14.77
CA LYS A 383 6.43 -2.27 -15.42
C LYS A 383 5.00 -1.74 -15.38
N THR A 384 4.83 -0.55 -14.82
CA THR A 384 3.56 0.18 -14.88
C THR A 384 3.70 1.33 -15.88
N SER A 385 2.73 1.48 -16.77
CA SER A 385 2.71 2.56 -17.75
C SER A 385 1.28 3.03 -17.96
N SER A 386 1.10 4.20 -18.55
CA SER A 386 -0.23 4.78 -18.77
C SER A 386 -0.30 5.51 -20.09
N LEU A 387 -1.49 5.48 -20.69
CA LEU A 387 -1.85 6.40 -21.78
C LEU A 387 -2.80 7.44 -21.20
N VAL A 388 -2.48 8.71 -21.43
CA VAL A 388 -3.28 9.86 -21.00
C VAL A 388 -3.99 10.42 -22.23
N PHE A 389 -5.30 10.63 -22.11
CA PHE A 389 -6.11 11.22 -23.17
C PHE A 389 -6.74 12.51 -22.65
N GLU A 390 -6.14 13.64 -23.00
CA GLU A 390 -6.63 14.95 -22.55
C GLU A 390 -7.96 15.33 -23.23
N GLY A 391 -8.72 16.22 -22.58
CA GLY A 391 -9.96 16.78 -23.09
C GLY A 391 -11.21 15.93 -22.82
N ALA A 392 -12.38 16.49 -23.14
CA ALA A 392 -13.69 15.90 -22.86
C ALA A 392 -13.90 14.53 -23.54
N GLU A 393 -13.21 14.27 -24.66
CA GLU A 393 -13.29 13.01 -25.39
C GLU A 393 -12.43 11.88 -24.78
N GLY A 394 -11.52 12.20 -23.85
CA GLY A 394 -10.58 11.23 -23.30
C GLY A 394 -11.24 10.03 -22.64
N ALA A 395 -12.32 10.28 -21.88
CA ALA A 395 -13.10 9.22 -21.23
C ALA A 395 -13.76 8.27 -22.26
N ASN A 396 -14.26 8.82 -23.38
CA ASN A 396 -14.86 8.04 -24.46
C ASN A 396 -13.82 7.17 -25.17
N LYS A 397 -12.62 7.72 -25.44
CA LYS A 397 -11.50 6.95 -26.02
C LYS A 397 -11.10 5.79 -25.12
N ILE A 398 -11.00 6.02 -23.82
CA ILE A 398 -10.69 4.96 -22.83
C ILE A 398 -11.78 3.89 -22.81
N ALA A 399 -13.05 4.28 -22.80
CA ALA A 399 -14.17 3.34 -22.83
C ALA A 399 -14.19 2.51 -24.11
N SER A 400 -13.98 3.16 -25.27
CA SER A 400 -13.87 2.50 -26.58
C SER A 400 -12.71 1.51 -26.61
N LEU A 401 -11.55 1.90 -26.09
CA LEU A 401 -10.37 1.06 -26.03
C LEU A 401 -10.60 -0.19 -25.15
N MET A 402 -11.15 -0.03 -23.95
CA MET A 402 -11.53 -1.15 -23.07
C MET A 402 -12.53 -2.10 -23.74
N LYS A 403 -13.55 -1.54 -24.41
CA LYS A 403 -14.52 -2.33 -25.17
C LYS A 403 -13.85 -3.10 -26.31
N SER A 404 -12.89 -2.49 -27.01
CA SER A 404 -12.16 -3.15 -28.09
C SER A 404 -11.35 -4.35 -27.57
N TYR A 405 -10.70 -4.21 -26.41
CA TYR A 405 -9.92 -5.30 -25.81
C TYR A 405 -10.80 -6.48 -25.40
N ALA A 406 -12.02 -6.21 -24.91
CA ALA A 406 -12.98 -7.24 -24.56
C ALA A 406 -13.62 -7.91 -25.78
N ALA A 407 -13.92 -7.14 -26.84
CA ALA A 407 -14.60 -7.63 -28.03
C ALA A 407 -13.69 -8.41 -28.99
N ASP A 408 -12.43 -7.98 -29.13
CA ASP A 408 -11.41 -8.64 -29.95
C ASP A 408 -10.16 -8.89 -29.10
N PRO A 409 -10.18 -9.93 -28.23
CA PRO A 409 -9.07 -10.24 -27.37
C PRO A 409 -7.89 -10.78 -28.17
N VAL A 410 -6.70 -10.29 -27.83
CA VAL A 410 -5.44 -10.75 -28.40
C VAL A 410 -5.24 -12.23 -28.04
N ARG A 411 -4.83 -13.05 -29.02
CA ARG A 411 -4.57 -14.49 -28.83
C ARG A 411 -3.10 -14.85 -28.74
N GLU A 412 -2.22 -13.97 -29.25
CA GLU A 412 -0.78 -14.18 -29.29
C GLU A 412 -0.04 -12.82 -29.17
N ILE A 413 1.00 -12.76 -28.36
CA ILE A 413 1.87 -11.59 -28.19
C ILE A 413 3.32 -12.05 -28.31
N HIS A 414 4.09 -11.48 -29.23
CA HIS A 414 5.49 -11.86 -29.47
C HIS A 414 5.70 -13.39 -29.62
N ARG A 415 4.78 -14.09 -30.29
CA ARG A 415 4.75 -15.56 -30.45
C ARG A 415 4.42 -16.37 -29.20
N LEU A 416 4.10 -15.72 -28.09
CA LEU A 416 3.58 -16.36 -26.89
C LEU A 416 2.07 -16.39 -26.94
N LYS A 417 1.48 -17.57 -26.73
CA LYS A 417 0.02 -17.72 -26.68
C LYS A 417 -0.54 -17.08 -25.42
N VAL A 418 -1.69 -16.41 -25.56
CA VAL A 418 -2.52 -16.01 -24.42
C VAL A 418 -3.28 -17.23 -23.93
N VAL A 419 -2.98 -17.69 -22.72
CA VAL A 419 -3.56 -18.92 -22.14
C VAL A 419 -4.75 -18.64 -21.23
N ASN A 420 -4.87 -17.41 -20.72
CA ASN A 420 -5.99 -17.01 -19.87
C ASN A 420 -6.31 -15.52 -20.04
N ILE A 421 -7.59 -15.18 -19.99
CA ILE A 421 -8.10 -13.81 -19.94
C ILE A 421 -9.19 -13.75 -18.89
N ARG A 422 -9.01 -12.90 -17.88
CA ARG A 422 -10.01 -12.60 -16.85
C ARG A 422 -10.56 -11.20 -17.08
N ASN A 423 -11.87 -11.10 -17.24
CA ASN A 423 -12.59 -9.84 -17.29
C ASN A 423 -13.30 -9.59 -15.98
N PHE A 424 -12.77 -8.68 -15.16
CA PHE A 424 -13.31 -8.36 -13.84
C PHE A 424 -14.66 -7.63 -13.90
N GLU A 425 -15.09 -7.16 -15.07
CA GLU A 425 -16.40 -6.54 -15.25
C GLU A 425 -17.50 -7.59 -15.46
N THR A 426 -17.18 -8.71 -16.12
CA THR A 426 -18.17 -9.72 -16.54
C THR A 426 -18.04 -11.05 -15.80
N ASP A 427 -16.84 -11.48 -15.45
CA ASP A 427 -16.57 -12.84 -14.98
C ASP A 427 -16.77 -12.97 -13.47
N GLU A 428 -17.32 -14.10 -13.01
CA GLU A 428 -17.40 -14.40 -11.58
C GLU A 428 -16.00 -14.82 -11.08
N ILE A 429 -15.28 -13.89 -10.46
CA ILE A 429 -13.93 -14.12 -9.95
C ILE A 429 -14.01 -14.25 -8.43
N ARG A 430 -13.40 -15.30 -7.88
CA ARG A 430 -13.26 -15.52 -6.44
C ARG A 430 -11.80 -15.50 -6.04
N ASP A 431 -11.52 -15.03 -4.82
CA ASP A 431 -10.18 -15.17 -4.24
C ASP A 431 -9.89 -16.61 -3.81
N VAL A 432 -8.69 -16.84 -3.28
CA VAL A 432 -8.24 -18.17 -2.82
C VAL A 432 -9.02 -18.70 -1.61
N GLU A 433 -9.84 -17.86 -0.98
CA GLU A 433 -10.70 -18.21 0.16
C GLU A 433 -12.17 -18.43 -0.28
N GLY A 434 -12.47 -18.22 -1.56
CA GLY A 434 -13.80 -18.38 -2.14
C GLY A 434 -14.67 -17.12 -2.09
N ASP A 435 -14.14 -16.00 -1.60
CA ASP A 435 -14.87 -14.73 -1.55
C ASP A 435 -14.99 -14.11 -2.94
N LEU A 436 -16.17 -13.59 -3.26
CA LEU A 436 -16.43 -12.96 -4.55
C LEU A 436 -15.69 -11.62 -4.65
N ILE A 437 -14.91 -11.47 -5.72
CA ILE A 437 -14.26 -10.21 -6.07
C ILE A 437 -15.32 -9.25 -6.67
N PRO A 438 -15.45 -8.01 -6.17
CA PRO A 438 -16.36 -7.04 -6.73
C PRO A 438 -16.10 -6.79 -8.22
N LYS A 439 -17.16 -6.53 -8.98
CA LYS A 439 -17.02 -6.21 -10.40
C LYS A 439 -16.29 -4.88 -10.58
N THR A 440 -15.37 -4.82 -11.52
CA THR A 440 -14.67 -3.58 -11.87
C THR A 440 -14.16 -3.62 -13.31
N LYS A 441 -13.97 -2.44 -13.91
CA LYS A 441 -13.36 -2.32 -15.24
C LYS A 441 -11.89 -2.66 -15.15
N MET A 442 -11.55 -3.92 -15.40
CA MET A 442 -10.18 -4.39 -15.48
C MET A 442 -10.14 -5.68 -16.30
N LEU A 443 -9.16 -5.77 -17.20
CA LEU A 443 -8.83 -7.00 -17.92
C LEU A 443 -7.47 -7.49 -17.43
N MET A 444 -7.32 -8.80 -17.28
CA MET A 444 -6.04 -9.42 -16.96
C MET A 444 -5.77 -10.60 -17.89
N LEU A 445 -4.66 -10.56 -18.60
CA LEU A 445 -4.21 -11.59 -19.53
C LEU A 445 -3.01 -12.32 -18.95
N GLU A 446 -2.88 -13.61 -19.27
CA GLU A 446 -1.71 -14.43 -18.94
C GLU A 446 -1.20 -15.12 -20.21
N LEU A 447 0.11 -15.06 -20.42
CA LEU A 447 0.82 -15.74 -21.50
C LEU A 447 1.37 -17.08 -21.03
N GLU A 448 1.66 -17.99 -21.97
CA GLU A 448 2.14 -19.35 -21.65
C GLU A 448 3.48 -19.40 -20.89
N ASP A 449 4.29 -18.34 -20.93
CA ASP A 449 5.53 -18.21 -20.16
C ASP A 449 5.31 -17.66 -18.73
N GLY A 450 4.06 -17.36 -18.36
CA GLY A 450 3.66 -16.76 -17.09
C GLY A 450 3.76 -15.24 -17.04
N THR A 451 4.05 -14.56 -18.16
CA THR A 451 3.89 -13.10 -18.29
C THR A 451 2.42 -12.74 -18.07
N ARG A 452 2.15 -11.71 -17.25
CA ARG A 452 0.79 -11.19 -17.04
C ARG A 452 0.68 -9.73 -17.43
N ILE A 453 -0.50 -9.35 -17.91
CA ILE A 453 -0.82 -7.98 -18.33
C ILE A 453 -2.16 -7.62 -17.71
N ALA A 454 -2.21 -6.56 -16.89
CA ALA A 454 -3.47 -5.99 -16.44
C ALA A 454 -3.71 -4.63 -17.09
N VAL A 455 -4.92 -4.40 -17.59
CA VAL A 455 -5.35 -3.16 -18.22
C VAL A 455 -6.53 -2.60 -17.44
N ARG A 456 -6.40 -1.36 -16.97
CA ARG A 456 -7.39 -0.75 -16.07
C ARG A 456 -7.53 0.76 -16.34
N PRO A 457 -8.73 1.29 -16.64
CA PRO A 457 -8.98 2.72 -16.65
C PRO A 457 -8.82 3.32 -15.24
N SER A 458 -8.26 4.52 -15.15
CA SER A 458 -8.28 5.30 -13.92
C SER A 458 -9.70 5.79 -13.63
N GLY A 459 -10.08 5.81 -12.35
CA GLY A 459 -11.40 6.29 -11.93
C GLY A 459 -11.48 7.81 -11.73
N THR A 460 -10.34 8.47 -11.57
CA THR A 460 -10.24 9.90 -11.19
C THR A 460 -9.56 10.76 -12.25
N GLU A 461 -8.86 10.15 -13.20
CA GLU A 461 -8.07 10.85 -14.22
C GLU A 461 -8.37 10.24 -15.59
N PRO A 462 -8.29 11.01 -16.68
CA PRO A 462 -8.54 10.51 -18.03
C PRO A 462 -7.31 9.74 -18.56
N LYS A 463 -6.94 8.66 -17.86
CA LYS A 463 -5.84 7.78 -18.23
C LYS A 463 -6.21 6.31 -18.08
N ILE A 464 -5.61 5.47 -18.91
CA ILE A 464 -5.68 4.01 -18.82
C ILE A 464 -4.30 3.46 -18.43
N LYS A 465 -4.28 2.60 -17.42
CA LYS A 465 -3.06 2.02 -16.84
C LYS A 465 -2.84 0.61 -17.38
N TYR A 466 -1.58 0.30 -17.65
CA TYR A 466 -1.09 -1.02 -18.03
C TYR A 466 -0.08 -1.46 -16.98
N TYR A 467 -0.33 -2.63 -16.39
CA TYR A 467 0.57 -3.28 -15.44
C TYR A 467 1.11 -4.54 -16.11
N LEU A 468 2.42 -4.60 -16.28
CA LEU A 468 3.11 -5.69 -16.97
C LEU A 468 3.93 -6.44 -15.94
N PHE A 469 3.82 -7.76 -15.93
CA PHE A 469 4.51 -8.65 -15.00
C PHE A 469 5.25 -9.69 -15.81
N ALA A 470 6.55 -9.83 -15.57
CA ALA A 470 7.36 -10.87 -16.17
C ALA A 470 8.20 -11.55 -15.09
N ARG A 471 8.43 -12.86 -15.27
CA ARG A 471 9.12 -13.65 -14.26
C ARG A 471 10.02 -14.71 -14.89
N ARG A 472 11.06 -15.08 -14.16
CA ARG A 472 11.84 -16.30 -14.38
C ARG A 472 12.02 -17.00 -13.04
N ARG A 473 11.55 -18.26 -12.96
CA ARG A 473 11.71 -19.10 -11.77
C ARG A 473 12.91 -20.05 -11.92
N PRO A 474 13.61 -20.38 -10.83
CA PRO A 474 14.60 -21.45 -10.83
C PRO A 474 13.95 -22.80 -11.15
N GLN A 475 14.66 -23.66 -11.88
CA GLN A 475 14.16 -25.00 -12.27
C GLN A 475 14.38 -26.07 -11.18
N SER A 476 15.43 -25.95 -10.38
CA SER A 476 15.76 -26.90 -9.31
C SER A 476 16.61 -26.29 -8.21
N GLU A 477 17.64 -25.51 -8.58
CA GLU A 477 18.52 -24.79 -7.65
C GLU A 477 18.32 -23.28 -7.71
N LYS A 478 18.82 -22.56 -6.68
CA LYS A 478 18.82 -21.10 -6.66
C LYS A 478 19.63 -20.53 -7.83
N PHE A 479 19.28 -19.35 -8.32
CA PHE A 479 20.11 -18.68 -9.34
C PHE A 479 21.49 -18.33 -8.79
N THR A 480 22.52 -18.57 -9.60
CA THR A 480 23.84 -17.97 -9.37
C THR A 480 23.77 -16.45 -9.58
N GLY A 481 24.76 -15.70 -9.10
CA GLY A 481 24.82 -14.25 -9.34
C GLY A 481 24.84 -13.90 -10.84
N ALA A 482 25.62 -14.64 -11.62
CA ALA A 482 25.72 -14.45 -13.07
C ALA A 482 24.40 -14.78 -13.80
N ASP A 483 23.70 -15.83 -13.37
CA ASP A 483 22.37 -16.14 -13.90
C ASP A 483 21.38 -15.03 -13.58
N LEU A 484 21.37 -14.54 -12.34
CA LEU A 484 20.47 -13.49 -11.90
C LEU A 484 20.68 -12.20 -12.69
N ASP A 485 21.94 -11.78 -12.91
CA ASP A 485 22.26 -10.58 -13.68
C ASP A 485 21.81 -10.69 -15.14
N ARG A 486 22.03 -11.85 -15.79
CA ARG A 486 21.52 -12.11 -17.15
C ARG A 486 19.98 -12.08 -17.18
N ILE A 487 19.34 -12.77 -16.23
CA ILE A 487 17.87 -12.87 -16.16
C ILE A 487 17.25 -11.48 -15.93
N LYS A 488 17.84 -10.65 -15.07
CA LYS A 488 17.40 -9.26 -14.86
C LYS A 488 17.33 -8.50 -16.18
N ALA A 489 18.43 -8.50 -16.93
CA ALA A 489 18.52 -7.81 -18.22
C ALA A 489 17.52 -8.35 -19.25
N GLU A 490 17.35 -9.68 -19.35
CA GLU A 490 16.42 -10.31 -20.28
C GLU A 490 14.95 -9.97 -19.97
N VAL A 491 14.56 -10.09 -18.70
CA VAL A 491 13.18 -9.86 -18.26
C VAL A 491 12.82 -8.37 -18.37
N GLU A 492 13.72 -7.46 -18.00
CA GLU A 492 13.50 -6.02 -18.15
C GLU A 492 13.35 -5.62 -19.62
N LYS A 493 14.20 -6.15 -20.50
CA LYS A 493 14.07 -5.92 -21.94
C LYS A 493 12.73 -6.42 -22.49
N HIS A 494 12.30 -7.62 -22.06
CA HIS A 494 11.00 -8.18 -22.44
C HIS A 494 9.84 -7.25 -22.04
N LEU A 495 9.86 -6.70 -20.83
CA LEU A 495 8.83 -5.75 -20.38
C LEU A 495 8.82 -4.45 -21.21
N GLU A 496 9.98 -3.93 -21.60
CA GLU A 496 10.06 -2.75 -22.46
C GLU A 496 9.51 -3.01 -23.86
N ASP A 497 9.85 -4.16 -24.46
CA ASP A 497 9.36 -4.53 -25.78
C ASP A 497 7.85 -4.80 -25.76
N LEU A 498 7.36 -5.46 -24.70
CA LEU A 498 5.93 -5.67 -24.45
C LEU A 498 5.17 -4.34 -24.31
N TRP A 499 5.73 -3.38 -23.59
CA TRP A 499 5.10 -2.06 -23.46
C TRP A 499 5.00 -1.34 -24.81
N LYS A 500 6.07 -1.34 -25.61
CA LYS A 500 6.05 -0.74 -26.96
C LYS A 500 4.95 -1.38 -27.81
N TRP A 501 4.84 -2.70 -27.78
CA TRP A 501 3.82 -3.43 -28.51
C TRP A 501 2.40 -3.07 -28.06
N LEU A 502 2.15 -3.02 -26.75
CA LEU A 502 0.84 -2.64 -26.19
C LEU A 502 0.45 -1.20 -26.54
N ARG A 503 1.40 -0.26 -26.48
CA ARG A 503 1.16 1.13 -26.85
C ARG A 503 0.75 1.27 -28.31
N THR A 504 1.50 0.66 -29.22
CA THR A 504 1.15 0.67 -30.66
C THR A 504 -0.18 -0.05 -30.93
N GLY A 505 -0.45 -1.15 -30.23
CA GLY A 505 -1.74 -1.85 -30.32
C GLY A 505 -2.92 -0.99 -29.84
N ALA A 506 -2.73 -0.19 -28.79
CA ALA A 506 -3.74 0.74 -28.30
C ALA A 506 -4.03 1.85 -29.31
N GLU A 507 -2.97 2.43 -29.91
CA GLU A 507 -3.09 3.45 -30.96
C GLU A 507 -3.82 2.90 -32.20
N SER A 508 -3.49 1.68 -32.64
CA SER A 508 -4.16 1.04 -33.77
C SER A 508 -5.65 0.79 -33.52
N ARG A 509 -6.02 0.36 -32.31
CA ARG A 509 -7.42 0.14 -31.91
C ARG A 509 -8.23 1.44 -31.85
N LEU A 510 -7.60 2.55 -31.50
CA LEU A 510 -8.24 3.87 -31.52
C LEU A 510 -8.34 4.46 -32.93
N GLY A 511 -7.35 4.20 -33.80
CA GLY A 511 -7.34 4.69 -35.18
C GLY A 511 -8.23 3.92 -36.16
N SER A 512 -8.81 2.79 -35.73
CA SER A 512 -9.68 1.93 -36.54
C SER A 512 -11.18 2.17 -36.31
N GLU A 513 -11.58 3.34 -35.77
CA GLU A 513 -12.97 3.77 -35.82
C GLU A 513 -13.48 3.74 -37.27
N PRO A 514 -14.61 3.06 -37.56
CA PRO A 514 -15.17 3.07 -38.90
C PRO A 514 -15.48 4.51 -39.28
N ASN A 515 -14.96 4.98 -40.42
CA ASN A 515 -15.44 6.20 -41.07
C ASN A 515 -16.96 6.20 -41.00
N ALA A 516 -17.53 7.06 -40.15
CA ALA A 516 -18.93 7.38 -40.19
C ALA A 516 -19.22 7.82 -41.62
N VAL A 517 -20.06 7.03 -42.29
CA VAL A 517 -20.53 7.29 -43.64
C VAL A 517 -21.02 8.73 -43.68
N ARG A 518 -20.25 9.61 -44.34
CA ARG A 518 -20.78 10.88 -44.83
C ARG A 518 -21.93 10.54 -45.77
N LYS A 519 -23.15 10.80 -45.33
CA LYS A 519 -24.30 11.06 -46.19
C LYS A 519 -24.94 12.35 -45.73
#